data_AF-A0A3N6ZBD4-F1
#
_entry.id   AF-A0A3N6ZBD4-F1
#
_cell.length_a   1.000
_cell.length_b   1.000
_cell.length_c   1.000
_cell.angle_alpha   90.00
_cell.angle_beta   90.00
_cell.angle_gamma   90.00
#
_symmetry.space_group_name_H-M   'P 1'
#
loop_
_entity.id
_entity.type
_entity.pdbx_description
1 polymer ?
#
loop_
_entity_poly.entity_id
_entity_poly.type
_entity_poly.pdbx_seq_one_letter_code
_entity_poly.pdbx_strand_id
1 'polypeptide(L)'
;MTAPALVALAHGSRDPRSAATINALTELVACMRPDLRVETAFLDLSEPGFDEVVDRLVAEGYSEIVVVPLLLTEAYHAKVDVPQAAEQASSRHEGLRIHVTKVLGIESAFFNVLDRRLREALKENRVRELDALVLAGAGSSDPLANAMISRAARAWGSHHRLPTIAAFASSVPPAAGEAVRAHRADGRRHIAVGMLFLAPGVLPDRVKELALEAGAVAVAEPLGAEQEIAQVILARYAVGAVELVPLEAMFA
;
A
#
# COMPACT_ATOMS: atom_id res chain seq x y z
N MET A 1 -0.70 20.49 24.26
CA MET A 1 0.21 19.52 23.63
C MET A 1 0.00 19.62 22.14
N THR A 2 1.08 19.70 21.36
CA THR A 2 1.00 19.60 19.89
C THR A 2 0.53 18.19 19.52
N ALA A 3 -0.25 18.06 18.45
CA ALA A 3 -0.62 16.72 17.98
C ALA A 3 0.66 15.95 17.55
N PRO A 4 0.73 14.62 17.77
CA PRO A 4 1.85 13.82 17.29
C PRO A 4 2.05 14.01 15.78
N ALA A 5 3.30 14.12 15.32
CA ALA A 5 3.57 14.16 13.88
C ALA A 5 3.22 12.82 13.22
N LEU A 6 2.70 12.85 12.00
CA LEU A 6 2.46 11.67 11.18
C LEU A 6 3.67 11.42 10.28
N VAL A 7 4.27 10.24 10.38
CA VAL A 7 5.27 9.77 9.40
C VAL A 7 4.66 8.65 8.56
N ALA A 8 4.43 8.93 7.27
CA ALA A 8 3.97 7.96 6.29
C ALA A 8 5.19 7.19 5.77
N LEU A 9 5.38 5.97 6.27
CA LEU A 9 6.59 5.19 6.08
C LEU A 9 6.41 4.16 4.96
N ALA A 10 7.06 4.38 3.83
CA ALA A 10 7.16 3.40 2.75
C ALA A 10 8.47 2.59 2.88
N HIS A 11 8.53 1.42 2.25
CA HIS A 11 9.80 0.68 2.19
C HIS A 11 10.81 1.41 1.28
N GLY A 12 10.32 2.00 0.19
CA GLY A 12 11.11 2.66 -0.83
C GLY A 12 11.40 1.76 -2.04
N SER A 13 11.87 2.38 -3.12
CA SER A 13 12.10 1.71 -4.40
C SER A 13 13.12 2.48 -5.22
N ARG A 14 13.91 1.75 -6.02
CA ARG A 14 14.82 2.37 -6.99
C ARG A 14 14.09 3.08 -8.14
N ASP A 15 12.80 2.80 -8.31
CA ASP A 15 11.99 3.47 -9.32
C ASP A 15 11.45 4.81 -8.77
N PRO A 16 11.83 5.96 -9.37
CA PRO A 16 11.42 7.27 -8.87
C PRO A 16 9.91 7.50 -8.93
N ARG A 17 9.17 6.78 -9.79
CA ARG A 17 7.69 6.87 -9.83
C ARG A 17 7.06 6.38 -8.53
N SER A 18 7.72 5.45 -7.84
CA SER A 18 7.27 4.98 -6.53
C SER A 18 7.34 6.12 -5.50
N ALA A 19 8.51 6.74 -5.34
CA ALA A 19 8.68 7.84 -4.40
C ALA A 19 7.76 9.02 -4.72
N ALA A 20 7.61 9.36 -6.01
CA ALA A 20 6.67 10.41 -6.44
C ALA A 20 5.22 10.11 -6.04
N THR A 21 4.78 8.86 -6.19
CA THR A 21 3.41 8.45 -5.80
C THR A 21 3.21 8.51 -4.29
N ILE A 22 4.20 8.07 -3.51
CA ILE A 22 4.13 8.13 -2.04
C ILE A 22 4.09 9.59 -1.58
N ASN A 23 4.93 10.46 -2.15
CA ASN A 23 4.91 11.89 -1.82
C ASN A 23 3.56 12.54 -2.16
N ALA A 24 3.00 12.26 -3.34
CA ALA A 24 1.68 12.75 -3.71
C ALA A 24 0.57 12.26 -2.75
N LEU A 25 0.69 11.02 -2.25
CA LEU A 25 -0.25 10.48 -1.25
C LEU A 25 -0.11 11.19 0.11
N THR A 26 1.12 11.44 0.56
CA THR A 26 1.39 12.20 1.79
C THR A 26 0.93 13.66 1.68
N GLU A 27 1.16 14.31 0.54
CA GLU A 27 0.65 15.65 0.24
C GLU A 27 -0.88 15.69 0.29
N LEU A 28 -1.56 14.68 -0.26
CA LEU A 28 -3.01 14.57 -0.17
C LEU A 28 -3.49 14.45 1.29
N VAL A 29 -2.79 13.67 2.12
CA VAL A 29 -3.07 13.58 3.57
C VAL A 29 -2.88 14.95 4.24
N ALA A 30 -1.81 15.67 3.93
CA ALA A 30 -1.54 17.01 4.45
C ALA A 30 -2.61 18.03 4.02
N CYS A 31 -3.09 17.97 2.77
CA CYS A 31 -4.19 18.81 2.30
C CYS A 31 -5.50 18.50 3.02
N MET A 32 -5.75 17.24 3.37
CA MET A 32 -6.94 16.83 4.13
C MET A 32 -6.87 17.21 5.61
N ARG A 33 -5.65 17.34 6.18
CA ARG A 33 -5.40 17.77 7.56
C ARG A 33 -4.30 18.84 7.62
N PRO A 34 -4.61 20.10 7.25
CA PRO A 34 -3.62 21.19 7.23
C PRO A 34 -3.03 21.53 8.61
N ASP A 35 -3.70 21.11 9.69
CA ASP A 35 -3.28 21.26 11.07
C ASP A 35 -2.29 20.18 11.54
N LEU A 36 -2.11 19.11 10.75
CA LEU A 36 -1.26 17.98 11.08
C LEU A 36 0.09 18.10 10.39
N ARG A 37 1.18 17.90 11.14
CA ARG A 37 2.51 17.70 10.56
C ARG A 37 2.58 16.32 9.94
N VAL A 38 2.67 16.27 8.62
CA VAL A 38 2.75 15.02 7.84
C VAL A 38 4.09 14.99 7.10
N GLU A 39 4.83 13.89 7.25
CA GLU A 39 6.12 13.66 6.62
C GLU A 39 6.12 12.33 5.86
N THR A 40 6.76 12.29 4.70
CA THR A 40 7.10 11.03 4.02
C THR A 40 8.45 10.56 4.52
N ALA A 41 8.57 9.26 4.78
CA ALA A 41 9.85 8.61 5.05
C ALA A 41 9.97 7.29 4.29
N PHE A 42 11.21 6.88 4.03
CA PHE A 42 11.52 5.58 3.45
C PHE A 42 12.46 4.77 4.36
N LEU A 43 12.25 3.46 4.40
CA LEU A 43 13.16 2.55 5.12
C LEU A 43 14.49 2.37 4.36
N ASP A 44 14.43 2.30 3.04
CA ASP A 44 15.58 2.07 2.17
C ASP A 44 15.28 2.59 0.74
N LEU A 45 16.28 2.61 -0.15
CA LEU A 45 16.17 2.81 -1.60
C LEU A 45 15.63 4.17 -2.08
N SER A 46 15.17 5.03 -1.18
CA SER A 46 14.53 6.31 -1.48
C SER A 46 14.79 7.28 -0.34
N GLU A 47 14.73 8.58 -0.65
CA GLU A 47 14.98 9.66 0.31
C GLU A 47 13.71 10.51 0.49
N PRO A 48 13.49 11.11 1.68
CA PRO A 48 14.37 11.05 2.85
C PRO A 48 14.23 9.75 3.64
N GLY A 49 15.35 9.28 4.20
CA GLY A 49 15.39 8.14 5.11
C GLY A 49 14.62 8.39 6.42
N PHE A 50 14.09 7.33 7.03
CA PHE A 50 13.29 7.41 8.26
C PHE A 50 14.01 8.12 9.41
N ASP A 51 15.29 7.81 9.64
CA ASP A 51 16.07 8.44 10.70
C ASP A 51 16.25 9.96 10.48
N GLU A 52 16.47 10.40 9.23
CA GLU A 52 16.60 11.82 8.89
C GLU A 52 15.30 12.58 9.18
N VAL A 53 14.16 11.98 8.82
CA VAL A 53 12.84 12.56 9.07
C VAL A 53 12.58 12.70 10.56
N VAL A 54 12.89 11.66 11.36
CA VAL A 54 12.74 11.72 12.82
C VAL A 54 13.65 12.80 13.42
N ASP A 55 14.91 12.86 13.02
CA ASP A 55 15.88 13.86 13.52
C ASP A 55 15.39 15.29 13.26
N ARG A 56 14.84 15.54 12.06
CA ARG A 56 14.22 16.83 11.70
C ARG A 56 13.01 17.15 12.58
N LEU A 57 12.11 16.19 12.79
CA LEU A 57 10.92 16.39 13.63
C LEU A 57 11.29 16.67 15.08
N VAL A 58 12.30 15.98 15.64
CA VAL A 58 12.79 16.26 16.99
C VAL A 58 13.41 17.66 17.07
N ALA A 59 14.19 18.08 16.08
CA ALA A 59 14.75 19.43 16.02
C ALA A 59 13.67 20.52 15.91
N GLU A 60 12.51 20.21 15.30
CA GLU A 60 11.32 21.07 15.25
C GLU A 60 10.51 21.07 16.57
N GLY A 61 10.89 20.25 17.57
CA GLY A 61 10.27 20.20 18.89
C GLY A 61 9.18 19.14 19.06
N TYR A 62 9.03 18.19 18.12
CA TYR A 62 8.12 17.07 18.29
C TYR A 62 8.68 16.03 19.27
N SER A 63 7.90 15.70 20.30
CA SER A 63 8.19 14.63 21.27
C SER A 63 7.32 13.38 21.09
N GLU A 64 6.38 13.43 20.14
CA GLU A 64 5.46 12.34 19.81
C GLU A 64 5.37 12.18 18.29
N ILE A 65 5.54 10.94 17.81
CA ILE A 65 5.44 10.59 16.39
C ILE A 65 4.58 9.34 16.24
N VAL A 66 3.64 9.39 15.30
CA VAL A 66 2.86 8.24 14.85
C VAL A 66 3.35 7.82 13.47
N VAL A 67 3.85 6.60 13.37
CA VAL A 67 4.33 6.01 12.12
C VAL A 67 3.21 5.18 11.49
N VAL A 68 2.86 5.49 10.25
CA VAL A 68 1.88 4.74 9.46
C VAL A 68 2.61 3.98 8.34
N PRO A 69 2.79 2.66 8.48
CA PRO A 69 3.44 1.86 7.44
C PRO A 69 2.55 1.74 6.21
N LEU A 70 3.05 2.19 5.06
CA LEU A 70 2.36 2.16 3.78
C LEU A 70 2.47 0.78 3.11
N LEU A 71 2.02 -0.25 3.81
CA LEU A 71 2.07 -1.65 3.38
C LEU A 71 0.66 -2.22 3.26
N LEU A 72 0.38 -2.95 2.17
CA LEU A 72 -0.93 -3.57 1.93
C LEU A 72 -1.08 -4.93 2.63
N THR A 73 0.02 -5.56 3.03
CA THR A 73 0.01 -6.84 3.76
C THR A 73 1.01 -6.81 4.90
N GLU A 74 0.69 -7.53 5.98
CA GLU A 74 1.62 -7.73 7.10
C GLU A 74 2.64 -8.82 6.75
N ALA A 75 3.60 -8.47 5.89
CA ALA A 75 4.75 -9.30 5.57
C ALA A 75 5.94 -8.99 6.51
N TYR A 76 7.08 -9.66 6.29
CA TYR A 76 8.31 -9.53 7.08
C TYR A 76 8.67 -8.08 7.45
N HIS A 77 8.68 -7.16 6.47
CA HIS A 77 9.02 -5.75 6.68
C HIS A 77 8.12 -5.04 7.70
N ALA A 78 6.84 -5.40 7.76
CA ALA A 78 5.91 -4.84 8.74
C ALA A 78 6.17 -5.36 10.16
N LYS A 79 6.67 -6.60 10.27
CA LYS A 79 6.83 -7.31 11.55
C LYS A 79 8.20 -7.11 12.19
N VAL A 80 9.22 -6.75 11.40
CA VAL A 80 10.62 -6.69 11.85
C VAL A 80 11.21 -5.30 11.58
N ASP A 81 11.30 -4.91 10.31
CA ASP A 81 12.10 -3.74 9.93
C ASP A 81 11.51 -2.43 10.45
N VAL A 82 10.19 -2.24 10.33
CA VAL A 82 9.54 -1.01 10.83
C VAL A 82 9.63 -0.87 12.35
N PRO A 83 9.25 -1.88 13.16
CA PRO A 83 9.42 -1.79 14.62
C PRO A 83 10.87 -1.55 15.04
N GLN A 84 11.83 -2.22 14.40
CA GLN A 84 13.25 -2.05 14.71
C GLN A 84 13.75 -0.63 14.41
N ALA A 85 13.38 -0.06 13.26
CA ALA A 85 13.73 1.32 12.92
C ALA A 85 13.13 2.32 13.92
N ALA A 86 11.88 2.11 14.33
CA ALA A 86 11.22 2.95 15.34
C ALA A 86 11.87 2.85 16.74
N GLU A 87 12.27 1.65 17.16
CA GLU A 87 12.98 1.45 18.44
C GLU A 87 14.36 2.13 18.42
N GLN A 88 15.11 1.98 17.33
CA GLN A 88 16.41 2.64 17.15
C GLN A 88 16.27 4.17 17.19
N ALA A 89 15.32 4.73 16.44
CA ALA A 89 15.06 6.17 16.45
C ALA A 89 14.63 6.67 17.84
N SER A 90 13.78 5.93 18.56
CA SER A 90 13.38 6.27 19.94
C SER A 90 14.57 6.24 20.90
N SER A 91 15.49 5.27 20.74
CA SER A 91 16.68 5.15 21.59
C SER A 91 17.70 6.28 21.38
N ARG A 92 17.72 6.92 20.20
CA ARG A 92 18.61 8.05 19.88
C ARG A 92 18.13 9.38 20.48
N HIS A 93 16.85 9.51 20.80
CA HIS A 93 16.23 10.77 21.20
C HIS A 93 15.52 10.63 22.55
N GLU A 94 16.14 11.17 23.61
CA GLU A 94 15.56 11.11 24.96
C GLU A 94 14.19 11.82 25.03
N GLY A 95 13.18 11.12 25.56
CA GLY A 95 11.81 11.64 25.70
C GLY A 95 10.94 11.55 24.44
N LEU A 96 11.48 11.09 23.31
CA LEU A 96 10.70 10.84 22.10
C LEU A 96 9.85 9.57 22.25
N ARG A 97 8.55 9.68 21.95
CA ARG A 97 7.64 8.54 21.86
C ARG A 97 7.23 8.30 20.41
N ILE A 98 7.59 7.14 19.89
CA ILE A 98 7.18 6.70 18.55
C ILE A 98 6.17 5.56 18.70
N HIS A 99 4.98 5.73 18.13
CA HIS A 99 4.00 4.66 18.01
C HIS A 99 3.88 4.21 16.54
N VAL A 100 4.17 2.92 16.30
CA VAL A 100 3.97 2.30 14.99
C VAL A 100 2.57 1.71 14.93
N THR A 101 1.76 2.21 13.98
CA THR A 101 0.40 1.72 13.76
C THR A 101 0.39 0.39 13.01
N LYS A 102 -0.78 -0.24 12.91
CA LYS A 102 -1.01 -1.30 11.94
C LYS A 102 -0.77 -0.78 10.52
N VAL A 103 -0.30 -1.66 9.64
CA VAL A 103 -0.19 -1.37 8.21
C VAL A 103 -1.53 -0.91 7.62
N LEU A 104 -1.50 -0.29 6.43
CA LEU A 104 -2.73 0.05 5.71
C LEU A 104 -3.64 -1.17 5.53
N GLY A 105 -3.05 -2.31 5.13
CA GLY A 105 -3.80 -3.53 4.88
C GLY A 105 -4.60 -3.46 3.58
N ILE A 106 -5.45 -4.46 3.34
CA ILE A 106 -6.38 -4.47 2.19
C ILE A 106 -7.75 -4.07 2.70
N GLU A 107 -8.01 -2.77 2.68
CA GLU A 107 -9.28 -2.20 3.13
C GLU A 107 -10.35 -2.27 2.04
N SER A 108 -11.62 -2.38 2.43
CA SER A 108 -12.73 -2.45 1.48
C SER A 108 -12.80 -1.21 0.58
N ALA A 109 -12.38 -0.05 1.09
CA ALA A 109 -12.31 1.19 0.33
C ALA A 109 -11.35 1.09 -0.88
N PHE A 110 -10.32 0.24 -0.81
CA PHE A 110 -9.35 0.09 -1.91
C PHE A 110 -9.96 -0.65 -3.10
N PHE A 111 -11.02 -1.44 -2.93
CA PHE A 111 -11.73 -2.04 -4.06
C PHE A 111 -12.42 -1.00 -4.94
N ASN A 112 -12.87 0.12 -4.38
CA ASN A 112 -13.43 1.21 -5.18
C ASN A 112 -12.36 1.85 -6.08
N VAL A 113 -11.15 2.04 -5.54
CA VAL A 113 -10.00 2.53 -6.31
C VAL A 113 -9.60 1.52 -7.38
N LEU A 114 -9.52 0.25 -7.03
CA LEU A 114 -9.19 -0.84 -7.94
C LEU A 114 -10.20 -0.93 -9.10
N ASP A 115 -11.49 -0.79 -8.81
CA ASP A 115 -12.56 -0.76 -9.82
C ASP A 115 -12.43 0.45 -10.75
N ARG A 116 -12.04 1.60 -10.21
CA ARG A 116 -11.82 2.81 -11.01
C ARG A 116 -10.65 2.61 -11.97
N ARG A 117 -9.51 2.12 -11.47
CA ARG A 117 -8.33 1.78 -12.27
C ARG A 117 -8.63 0.74 -13.34
N LEU A 118 -9.43 -0.28 -12.99
CA LEU A 118 -9.88 -1.28 -13.95
C LEU A 118 -10.74 -0.63 -15.05
N ARG A 119 -11.73 0.20 -14.70
CA ARG A 119 -12.59 0.89 -15.68
C ARG A 119 -11.80 1.81 -16.60
N GLU A 120 -10.82 2.53 -16.07
CA GLU A 120 -9.88 3.37 -16.84
C GLU A 120 -9.15 2.53 -17.89
N ALA A 121 -8.51 1.43 -17.47
CA ALA A 121 -7.80 0.54 -18.38
C ALA A 121 -8.72 -0.11 -19.44
N LEU A 122 -9.93 -0.51 -19.07
CA LEU A 122 -10.91 -1.06 -20.02
C LEU A 122 -11.34 -0.03 -21.07
N LYS A 123 -11.58 1.22 -20.64
CA LYS A 123 -11.95 2.32 -21.53
C LYS A 123 -10.84 2.63 -22.54
N GLU A 124 -9.60 2.71 -22.07
CA GLU A 124 -8.41 2.96 -22.91
C GLU A 124 -8.24 1.87 -23.98
N ASN A 125 -8.48 0.61 -23.60
CA ASN A 125 -8.37 -0.54 -24.50
C ASN A 125 -9.66 -0.86 -25.27
N ARG A 126 -10.72 -0.03 -25.13
CA ARG A 126 -12.03 -0.20 -25.78
C ARG A 126 -12.69 -1.56 -25.50
N VAL A 127 -12.41 -2.14 -24.34
CA VAL A 127 -12.98 -3.42 -23.88
C VAL A 127 -14.37 -3.18 -23.31
N ARG A 128 -15.37 -3.95 -23.75
CA ARG A 128 -16.78 -3.79 -23.36
C ARG A 128 -17.30 -4.86 -22.43
N GLU A 129 -16.64 -6.01 -22.39
CA GLU A 129 -17.04 -7.16 -21.59
C GLU A 129 -15.80 -7.84 -21.03
N LEU A 130 -15.98 -8.52 -19.91
CA LEU A 130 -14.97 -9.36 -19.25
C LEU A 130 -15.60 -10.68 -18.88
N ASP A 131 -14.82 -11.75 -18.97
CA ASP A 131 -15.22 -13.11 -18.57
C ASP A 131 -14.33 -13.71 -17.48
N ALA A 132 -13.23 -13.03 -17.11
CA ALA A 132 -12.41 -13.35 -15.94
C ALA A 132 -11.54 -12.17 -15.50
N LEU A 133 -11.04 -12.26 -14.26
CA LEU A 133 -10.13 -11.28 -13.68
C LEU A 133 -8.87 -11.97 -13.13
N VAL A 134 -7.76 -11.23 -13.10
CA VAL A 134 -6.60 -11.57 -12.29
C VAL A 134 -6.36 -10.43 -11.30
N LEU A 135 -6.10 -10.75 -10.04
CA LEU A 135 -5.66 -9.74 -9.08
C LEU A 135 -4.20 -9.97 -8.72
N ALA A 136 -3.34 -9.06 -9.17
CA ALA A 136 -1.92 -9.14 -8.93
C ALA A 136 -1.53 -8.39 -7.65
N GLY A 137 -0.70 -9.01 -6.81
CA GLY A 137 -0.01 -8.36 -5.71
C GLY A 137 1.48 -8.66 -5.73
N ALA A 138 2.24 -8.09 -4.78
CA ALA A 138 3.70 -8.25 -4.77
C ALA A 138 4.13 -9.72 -4.65
N GLY A 139 3.48 -10.49 -3.77
CA GLY A 139 3.98 -11.81 -3.37
C GLY A 139 4.96 -11.70 -2.19
N SER A 140 4.96 -12.72 -1.34
CA SER A 140 5.80 -12.78 -0.14
C SER A 140 6.25 -14.21 0.13
N SER A 141 7.34 -14.37 0.87
CA SER A 141 7.67 -15.66 1.49
C SER A 141 6.73 -16.01 2.64
N ASP A 142 6.01 -15.04 3.21
CA ASP A 142 5.00 -15.26 4.25
C ASP A 142 3.69 -15.78 3.62
N PRO A 143 3.27 -17.04 3.89
CA PRO A 143 2.05 -17.60 3.34
C PRO A 143 0.79 -16.84 3.76
N LEU A 144 0.78 -16.19 4.93
CA LEU A 144 -0.36 -15.41 5.41
C LEU A 144 -0.56 -14.15 4.57
N ALA A 145 0.52 -13.48 4.18
CA ALA A 145 0.46 -12.31 3.30
C ALA A 145 -0.12 -12.70 1.91
N ASN A 146 0.29 -13.84 1.37
CA ASN A 146 -0.25 -14.34 0.09
C ASN A 146 -1.71 -14.78 0.21
N ALA A 147 -2.10 -15.36 1.36
CA ALA A 147 -3.48 -15.74 1.63
C ALA A 147 -4.41 -14.51 1.70
N MET A 148 -3.92 -13.37 2.20
CA MET A 148 -4.68 -12.11 2.22
C MET A 148 -4.96 -11.59 0.80
N ILE A 149 -3.97 -11.61 -0.10
CA ILE A 149 -4.16 -11.26 -1.52
C ILE A 149 -5.13 -12.25 -2.18
N SER A 150 -5.00 -13.55 -1.89
CA SER A 150 -5.90 -14.58 -2.40
C SER A 150 -7.35 -14.37 -1.95
N ARG A 151 -7.55 -13.93 -0.70
CA ARG A 151 -8.88 -13.57 -0.19
C ARG A 151 -9.41 -12.31 -0.85
N ALA A 152 -8.57 -11.29 -1.05
CA ALA A 152 -8.95 -10.08 -1.77
C ALA A 152 -9.38 -10.37 -3.21
N ALA A 153 -8.65 -11.24 -3.92
CA ALA A 153 -8.99 -11.67 -5.27
C ALA A 153 -10.37 -12.34 -5.33
N ARG A 154 -10.68 -13.23 -4.37
CA ARG A 154 -12.01 -13.87 -4.28
C ARG A 154 -13.11 -12.86 -3.98
N ALA A 155 -12.88 -11.93 -3.05
CA ALA A 155 -13.86 -10.91 -2.67
C ALA A 155 -14.17 -9.98 -3.86
N TRP A 156 -13.12 -9.51 -4.53
CA TRP A 156 -13.23 -8.65 -5.71
C TRP A 156 -13.91 -9.37 -6.88
N GLY A 157 -13.53 -10.62 -7.16
CA GLY A 157 -14.18 -11.47 -8.15
C GLY A 157 -15.65 -11.73 -7.86
N SER A 158 -16.00 -11.97 -6.60
CA SER A 158 -17.40 -12.18 -6.18
C SER A 158 -18.25 -10.94 -6.39
N HIS A 159 -17.69 -9.74 -6.14
CA HIS A 159 -18.36 -8.46 -6.40
C HIS A 159 -18.72 -8.32 -7.89
N HIS A 160 -17.78 -8.64 -8.79
CA HIS A 160 -17.98 -8.57 -10.24
C HIS A 160 -18.68 -9.80 -10.85
N ARG A 161 -18.88 -10.86 -10.05
CA ARG A 161 -19.37 -12.18 -10.49
C ARG A 161 -18.50 -12.79 -11.58
N LEU A 162 -17.19 -12.57 -11.49
CA LEU A 162 -16.20 -13.09 -12.44
C LEU A 162 -15.23 -14.06 -11.75
N PRO A 163 -14.89 -15.18 -12.40
CA PRO A 163 -13.82 -16.05 -11.90
C PRO A 163 -12.53 -15.25 -11.81
N THR A 164 -11.88 -15.31 -10.65
CA THR A 164 -10.71 -14.47 -10.37
C THR A 164 -9.57 -15.29 -9.78
N ILE A 165 -8.39 -15.18 -10.37
CA ILE A 165 -7.15 -15.80 -9.88
C ILE A 165 -6.27 -14.72 -9.23
N ALA A 166 -5.76 -15.02 -8.03
CA ALA A 166 -4.69 -14.21 -7.45
C ALA A 166 -3.36 -14.54 -8.12
N ALA A 167 -2.58 -13.53 -8.45
CA ALA A 167 -1.25 -13.66 -9.01
C ALA A 167 -0.23 -12.86 -8.19
N PHE A 168 1.02 -13.28 -8.24
CA PHE A 168 2.10 -12.68 -7.46
C PHE A 168 3.25 -12.27 -8.37
N ALA A 169 3.78 -11.07 -8.15
CA ALA A 169 4.90 -10.56 -8.93
C ALA A 169 6.24 -11.23 -8.56
N SER A 170 6.34 -11.76 -7.35
CA SER A 170 7.55 -12.41 -6.83
C SER A 170 7.22 -13.61 -5.93
N SER A 171 8.27 -14.37 -5.62
CA SER A 171 8.36 -15.41 -4.57
C SER A 171 7.46 -16.65 -4.70
N VAL A 172 6.25 -16.55 -5.22
CA VAL A 172 5.26 -17.63 -5.21
C VAL A 172 4.44 -17.63 -6.51
N PRO A 173 4.13 -18.79 -7.12
CA PRO A 173 3.23 -18.87 -8.27
C PRO A 173 1.75 -18.74 -7.86
N PRO A 174 0.84 -18.39 -8.80
CA PRO A 174 1.14 -18.12 -10.20
C PRO A 174 1.62 -16.68 -10.43
N ALA A 175 2.53 -16.51 -11.39
CA ALA A 175 2.80 -15.19 -11.96
C ALA A 175 1.59 -14.69 -12.78
N ALA A 176 1.49 -13.38 -13.01
CA ALA A 176 0.35 -12.78 -13.71
C ALA A 176 0.07 -13.42 -15.09
N GLY A 177 1.12 -13.66 -15.88
CA GLY A 177 0.99 -14.35 -17.17
C GLY A 177 0.52 -15.81 -17.04
N GLU A 178 0.88 -16.50 -15.97
CA GLU A 178 0.41 -17.88 -15.71
C GLU A 178 -1.07 -17.90 -15.34
N ALA A 179 -1.52 -16.96 -14.50
CA ALA A 179 -2.93 -16.79 -14.15
C ALA A 179 -3.79 -16.47 -15.38
N VAL A 180 -3.30 -15.58 -16.26
CA VAL A 180 -3.97 -15.29 -17.54
C VAL A 180 -4.03 -16.54 -18.43
N ARG A 181 -2.92 -17.28 -18.59
CA ARG A 181 -2.90 -18.53 -19.37
C ARG A 181 -3.85 -19.59 -18.80
N ALA A 182 -3.95 -19.70 -17.47
CA ALA A 182 -4.89 -20.61 -16.82
C ALA A 182 -6.35 -20.26 -17.19
N HIS A 183 -6.74 -18.98 -17.11
CA HIS A 183 -8.06 -18.56 -17.57
C HIS A 183 -8.29 -18.86 -19.06
N ARG A 184 -7.29 -18.65 -19.92
CA ARG A 184 -7.41 -18.95 -21.36
C ARG A 184 -7.56 -20.44 -21.65
N ALA A 185 -6.91 -21.31 -20.87
CA ALA A 185 -7.05 -22.76 -20.95
C ALA A 185 -8.47 -23.22 -20.62
N ASP A 186 -9.13 -22.52 -19.70
CA ASP A 186 -10.55 -22.72 -19.36
C ASP A 186 -11.52 -22.05 -20.37
N GLY A 187 -11.02 -21.57 -21.52
CA GLY A 187 -11.83 -21.01 -22.60
C GLY A 187 -12.15 -19.51 -22.51
N ARG A 188 -11.69 -18.81 -21.45
CA ARG A 188 -11.89 -17.35 -21.33
C ARG A 188 -11.04 -16.57 -22.34
N ARG A 189 -11.53 -15.40 -22.72
CA ARG A 189 -10.94 -14.55 -23.77
C ARG A 189 -10.83 -13.09 -23.39
N HIS A 190 -11.70 -12.58 -22.52
CA HIS A 190 -11.73 -11.18 -22.09
C HIS A 190 -11.27 -11.07 -20.63
N ILE A 191 -9.96 -11.26 -20.44
CA ILE A 191 -9.32 -11.33 -19.13
C ILE A 191 -8.65 -9.98 -18.83
N ALA A 192 -9.02 -9.34 -17.73
CA ALA A 192 -8.36 -8.12 -17.26
C ALA A 192 -7.62 -8.35 -15.95
N VAL A 193 -6.61 -7.53 -15.70
CA VAL A 193 -5.76 -7.63 -14.50
C VAL A 193 -5.90 -6.38 -13.64
N GLY A 194 -6.25 -6.56 -12.37
CA GLY A 194 -6.18 -5.53 -11.33
C GLY A 194 -4.85 -5.57 -10.57
N MET A 195 -4.44 -4.42 -10.01
CA MET A 195 -3.18 -4.27 -9.28
C MET A 195 -3.40 -3.85 -7.81
N LEU A 196 -3.03 -4.71 -6.86
CA LEU A 196 -2.88 -4.38 -5.45
C LEU A 196 -1.43 -3.94 -5.17
N PHE A 197 -1.09 -2.78 -5.71
CA PHE A 197 0.17 -2.07 -5.46
C PHE A 197 -0.16 -0.61 -5.19
N LEU A 198 0.55 0.04 -4.26
CA LEU A 198 0.34 1.46 -4.00
C LEU A 198 0.88 2.34 -5.12
N ALA A 199 2.02 1.97 -5.71
CA ALA A 199 2.71 2.81 -6.67
C ALA A 199 3.26 2.00 -7.86
N PRO A 200 3.52 2.65 -9.00
CA PRO A 200 4.27 2.07 -10.12
C PRO A 200 5.70 1.69 -9.73
N GLY A 201 6.28 0.76 -10.48
CA GLY A 201 7.66 0.31 -10.27
C GLY A 201 7.93 -1.01 -10.96
N VAL A 202 9.12 -1.57 -10.70
CA VAL A 202 9.61 -2.80 -11.36
C VAL A 202 8.63 -3.98 -11.25
N LEU A 203 8.06 -4.22 -10.07
CA LEU A 203 7.13 -5.34 -9.87
C LEU A 203 5.77 -5.14 -10.58
N PRO A 204 5.05 -4.02 -10.39
CA PRO A 204 3.87 -3.70 -11.20
C PRO A 204 4.11 -3.76 -12.72
N ASP A 205 5.24 -3.21 -13.18
CA ASP A 205 5.58 -3.21 -14.61
C ASP A 205 5.78 -4.63 -15.13
N ARG A 206 6.47 -5.48 -14.35
CA ARG A 206 6.65 -6.89 -14.72
C ARG A 206 5.34 -7.65 -14.75
N VAL A 207 4.41 -7.37 -13.83
CA VAL A 207 3.05 -7.91 -13.86
C VAL A 207 2.34 -7.51 -15.15
N LYS A 208 2.39 -6.22 -15.51
CA LYS A 208 1.76 -5.68 -16.73
C LYS A 208 2.30 -6.34 -17.99
N GLU A 209 3.62 -6.41 -18.12
CA GLU A 209 4.32 -7.07 -19.23
C GLU A 209 3.88 -8.53 -19.38
N LEU A 210 4.03 -9.34 -18.32
CA LEU A 210 3.70 -10.77 -18.35
C LEU A 210 2.20 -11.03 -18.62
N ALA A 211 1.32 -10.18 -18.09
CA ALA A 211 -0.12 -10.31 -18.32
C ALA A 211 -0.50 -10.02 -19.77
N LEU A 212 0.03 -8.94 -20.35
CA LEU A 212 -0.23 -8.56 -21.75
C LEU A 212 0.35 -9.58 -22.72
N GLU A 213 1.57 -10.07 -22.49
CA GLU A 213 2.19 -11.15 -23.28
C GLU A 213 1.35 -12.43 -23.26
N ALA A 214 0.72 -12.74 -22.14
CA ALA A 214 -0.18 -13.90 -22.00
C ALA A 214 -1.56 -13.69 -22.67
N GLY A 215 -1.88 -12.47 -23.10
CA GLY A 215 -3.12 -12.10 -23.78
C GLY A 215 -4.20 -11.53 -22.88
N ALA A 216 -3.84 -10.86 -21.77
CA ALA A 216 -4.79 -10.01 -21.05
C ALA A 216 -5.25 -8.85 -21.96
N VAL A 217 -6.53 -8.52 -21.93
CA VAL A 217 -7.11 -7.45 -22.78
C VAL A 217 -6.97 -6.06 -22.16
N ALA A 218 -6.72 -6.00 -20.85
CA ALA A 218 -6.46 -4.76 -20.12
C ALA A 218 -5.69 -5.08 -18.82
N VAL A 219 -4.85 -4.15 -18.40
CA VAL A 219 -4.16 -4.19 -17.11
C VAL A 219 -4.34 -2.82 -16.46
N ALA A 220 -4.92 -2.80 -15.27
CA ALA A 220 -5.11 -1.61 -14.46
C ALA A 220 -3.78 -1.06 -13.95
N GLU A 221 -3.68 0.26 -13.80
CA GLU A 221 -2.57 0.88 -13.07
C GLU A 221 -2.66 0.59 -11.56
N PRO A 222 -1.55 0.72 -10.80
CA PRO A 222 -1.55 0.67 -9.34
C PRO A 222 -2.55 1.64 -8.70
N LEU A 223 -2.85 1.43 -7.41
CA LEU A 223 -3.84 2.22 -6.67
C LEU A 223 -3.53 3.72 -6.74
N GLY A 224 -2.27 4.12 -6.52
CA GLY A 224 -1.81 5.50 -6.63
C GLY A 224 -2.15 6.36 -5.42
N ALA A 225 -1.99 7.68 -5.57
CA ALA A 225 -2.34 8.66 -4.55
C ALA A 225 -3.84 8.99 -4.64
N GLU A 226 -4.65 8.26 -3.87
CA GLU A 226 -6.11 8.37 -3.91
C GLU A 226 -6.70 8.74 -2.56
N GLN A 227 -7.84 9.44 -2.58
CA GLN A 227 -8.49 9.95 -1.38
C GLN A 227 -8.86 8.83 -0.41
N GLU A 228 -9.33 7.69 -0.90
CA GLU A 228 -9.63 6.53 -0.07
C GLU A 228 -8.40 5.99 0.69
N ILE A 229 -7.21 6.08 0.08
CA ILE A 229 -5.96 5.65 0.72
C ILE A 229 -5.53 6.67 1.77
N ALA A 230 -5.60 7.96 1.44
CA ALA A 230 -5.33 9.04 2.38
C ALA A 230 -6.24 8.98 3.61
N GLN A 231 -7.53 8.66 3.43
CA GLN A 231 -8.48 8.45 4.52
C GLN A 231 -8.07 7.28 5.43
N VAL A 232 -7.59 6.17 4.87
CA VAL A 232 -7.10 5.04 5.68
C VAL A 232 -5.83 5.43 6.44
N ILE A 233 -4.91 6.19 5.84
CA ILE A 233 -3.73 6.72 6.54
C ILE A 233 -4.16 7.56 7.76
N LEU A 234 -5.10 8.48 7.57
CA LEU A 234 -5.63 9.30 8.66
C LEU A 234 -6.34 8.48 9.73
N ALA A 235 -7.06 7.43 9.35
CA ALA A 235 -7.71 6.53 10.29
C ALA A 235 -6.68 5.74 11.14
N ARG A 236 -5.61 5.24 10.50
CA ARG A 236 -4.49 4.58 11.22
C ARG A 236 -3.81 5.55 12.16
N TYR A 237 -3.52 6.76 11.69
CA TYR A 237 -2.96 7.82 12.51
C TYR A 237 -3.84 8.13 13.72
N ALA A 238 -5.15 8.32 13.54
CA ALA A 238 -6.05 8.66 14.63
C ALA A 238 -6.06 7.60 15.73
N VAL A 239 -6.07 6.31 15.36
CA VAL A 239 -5.94 5.21 16.32
C VAL A 239 -4.59 5.25 17.02
N GLY A 240 -3.49 5.42 16.27
CA GLY A 240 -2.14 5.48 16.86
C GLY A 240 -1.91 6.69 17.77
N ALA A 241 -2.52 7.84 17.46
CA ALA A 241 -2.42 9.04 18.28
C ALA A 241 -3.13 8.86 19.63
N VAL A 242 -4.25 8.11 19.67
CA VAL A 242 -4.94 7.78 20.94
C VAL A 242 -4.06 6.93 21.85
N GLU A 243 -3.28 6.00 21.29
CA GLU A 243 -2.34 5.15 22.04
C GLU A 243 -1.19 5.95 22.68
N LEU A 244 -0.95 7.19 22.23
CA LEU A 244 0.04 8.10 22.81
C LEU A 244 -0.54 9.00 23.92
N VAL A 245 -1.86 9.02 24.13
CA VAL A 245 -2.46 9.81 25.21
C VAL A 245 -2.22 9.10 26.54
N PRO A 246 -1.59 9.75 27.54
CA PRO A 246 -1.42 9.16 28.86
C PRO A 246 -2.81 8.93 29.49
N LEU A 247 -3.10 7.68 29.89
CA LEU A 247 -4.38 7.33 30.54
C LEU A 247 -4.67 8.15 31.80
N GLU A 248 -3.62 8.60 32.50
CA GLU A 248 -3.73 9.47 33.68
C GLU A 248 -4.31 10.86 33.34
N ALA A 249 -4.13 11.35 32.10
CA ALA A 249 -4.65 12.63 31.64
C ALA A 249 -6.11 12.56 31.16
N MET A 250 -6.68 11.37 30.95
CA MET A 250 -8.08 11.20 30.53
C MET A 250 -9.09 11.19 31.68
N PHE A 251 -8.63 10.98 32.92
CA PHE A 251 -9.49 10.84 34.10
C PHE A 251 -9.20 11.91 35.19
N ALA A 252 -8.43 12.95 34.85
CA ALA A 252 -8.18 14.12 35.68
C ALA A 252 -8.90 15.35 35.13
#